data_AF-A0A9X2NKR2-F1
#
_entry.id   AF-A0A9X2NKR2-F1
#
_cell.length_a   1.000
_cell.length_b   1.000
_cell.length_c   1.000
_cell.angle_alpha   90.00
_cell.angle_beta   90.00
_cell.angle_gamma   90.00
#
_symmetry.space_group_name_H-M   'P 1'
#
loop_
_entity.id
_entity.type
_entity.pdbx_description
1 polymer ?
#
loop_
_entity_poly.entity_id
_entity_poly.type
_entity_poly.pdbx_seq_one_letter_code
_entity_poly.pdbx_strand_id
1 'polypeptide(L)'
;MSVTDELLANNADYAARFSGPLPEGEAHVIRNAGGVVTEEIILIHHTDCGMLTFTDDGFKQSILEDVGVKPAWAAEAFTDLDTDVRQSIARIRSSPFIPKKDSVRGFVFDVATGKLTEVG
;
A
#
# COMPACT_ATOMS: atom_id res chain seq x y z
N MET A 1 -5.86 -0.63 25.82
CA MET A 1 -4.86 -0.80 24.74
C MET A 1 -5.55 -0.30 23.49
N SER A 2 -4.99 0.68 22.81
CA SER A 2 -5.61 1.26 21.62
C SER A 2 -5.39 0.35 20.40
N VAL A 3 -6.21 0.50 19.36
CA VAL A 3 -6.03 -0.19 18.07
C VAL A 3 -4.62 0.10 17.50
N THR A 4 -4.07 1.28 17.77
CA THR A 4 -2.71 1.67 17.37
C THR A 4 -1.63 0.87 18.11
N ASP A 5 -1.81 0.61 19.41
CA ASP A 5 -0.86 -0.17 20.21
C ASP A 5 -0.81 -1.64 19.75
N GLU A 6 -1.98 -2.18 19.41
CA GLU A 6 -2.13 -3.56 18.92
C GLU A 6 -1.55 -3.72 17.51
N LEU A 7 -1.75 -2.73 16.63
CA LEU A 7 -1.14 -2.68 15.31
C LEU A 7 0.40 -2.62 15.40
N LEU A 8 0.94 -1.79 16.29
CA LEU A 8 2.39 -1.65 16.48
C LEU A 8 3.01 -2.93 17.03
N ALA A 9 2.36 -3.60 17.99
CA ALA A 9 2.81 -4.88 18.51
C ALA A 9 2.82 -5.97 17.42
N ASN A 10 1.74 -6.06 16.63
CA ASN A 10 1.66 -7.03 15.52
C ASN A 10 2.71 -6.77 14.43
N ASN A 11 3.00 -5.50 14.13
CA ASN A 11 4.04 -5.17 13.16
C ASN A 11 5.44 -5.55 13.65
N ALA A 12 5.74 -5.36 14.94
CA ALA A 12 7.00 -5.77 15.54
C ALA A 12 7.18 -7.29 15.55
N ASP A 13 6.12 -8.03 15.91
CA ASP A 13 6.10 -9.49 15.91
C ASP A 13 6.24 -10.08 14.50
N TYR A 14 5.59 -9.45 13.51
CA TYR A 14 5.73 -9.83 12.10
C TYR A 14 7.16 -9.61 11.62
N ALA A 15 7.74 -8.45 11.88
CA ALA A 15 9.11 -8.13 11.48
C ALA A 15 10.13 -9.11 12.09
N ALA A 16 9.97 -9.45 13.36
CA ALA A 16 10.88 -10.38 14.06
C ALA A 16 10.86 -11.82 13.52
N ARG A 17 9.80 -12.20 12.81
CA ARG A 17 9.60 -13.57 12.29
C ARG A 17 9.61 -13.63 10.76
N PHE A 18 9.76 -12.49 10.09
CA PHE A 18 9.71 -12.42 8.64
C PHE A 18 11.00 -12.98 8.02
N SER A 19 10.91 -14.13 7.35
CA SER A 19 11.96 -14.61 6.45
C SER A 19 11.55 -14.32 5.00
N GLY A 20 11.93 -13.15 4.50
CA GLY A 20 11.76 -12.80 3.10
C GLY A 20 12.94 -13.26 2.24
N PRO A 21 12.75 -13.36 0.91
CA PRO A 21 13.82 -13.72 -0.01
C PRO A 21 14.91 -12.64 -0.17
N LEU A 22 14.73 -11.45 0.44
CA LEU A 22 15.65 -10.33 0.36
C LEU A 22 16.45 -10.19 1.67
N PRO A 23 17.79 -10.25 1.62
CA PRO A 23 18.67 -9.90 2.73
C PRO A 23 18.41 -8.50 3.30
N GLU A 24 18.70 -8.32 4.59
CA GLU A 24 18.61 -7.02 5.26
C GLU A 24 19.48 -5.97 4.54
N GLY A 25 18.89 -4.80 4.24
CA GLY A 25 19.59 -3.67 3.62
C GLY A 25 19.55 -3.59 2.09
N GLU A 26 19.00 -4.60 1.39
CA GLU A 26 18.95 -4.60 -0.08
C GLU A 26 17.82 -3.76 -0.69
N ALA A 27 16.75 -3.51 0.07
CA ALA A 27 15.58 -2.79 -0.44
C ALA A 27 15.02 -1.82 0.61
N HIS A 28 14.59 -0.65 0.14
CA HIS A 28 13.69 0.20 0.92
C HIS A 28 12.28 -0.37 0.83
N VAL A 29 11.83 -1.01 1.90
CA VAL A 29 10.45 -1.48 2.03
C VAL A 29 9.59 -0.35 2.55
N ILE A 30 9.07 0.44 1.62
CA ILE A 30 8.20 1.56 1.93
C ILE A 30 6.76 1.05 1.99
N ARG A 31 6.19 1.09 3.19
CA ARG A 31 4.79 0.73 3.45
C ARG A 31 3.99 1.97 3.85
N ASN A 32 4.04 3.03 3.03
CA ASN A 32 3.31 4.32 3.13
C ASN A 32 3.81 5.28 2.03
N ALA A 33 3.17 6.43 1.78
CA ALA A 33 3.48 7.41 0.74
C ALA A 33 4.90 8.04 0.84
N GLY A 34 5.84 7.43 0.10
CA GLY A 34 6.86 8.14 -0.69
C GLY A 34 8.23 8.36 -0.05
N GLY A 35 9.26 7.70 -0.60
CA GLY A 35 10.67 7.98 -0.33
C GLY A 35 11.62 7.30 -1.33
N VAL A 36 11.91 7.91 -2.47
CA VAL A 36 12.74 7.29 -3.52
C VAL A 36 14.24 7.44 -3.20
N VAL A 37 14.96 6.32 -3.10
CA VAL A 37 16.44 6.23 -3.13
C VAL A 37 16.92 5.11 -4.08
N THR A 38 16.01 4.50 -4.85
CA THR A 38 16.27 3.28 -5.64
C THR A 38 16.10 3.52 -7.14
N GLU A 39 16.80 2.73 -7.95
CA GLU A 39 16.74 2.79 -9.44
C GLU A 39 15.54 2.00 -10.01
N GLU A 40 14.97 1.10 -9.22
CA GLU A 40 13.83 0.25 -9.58
C GLU A 40 12.69 0.39 -8.58
N ILE A 41 11.46 0.24 -9.06
CA ILE A 41 10.23 0.34 -8.27
C ILE A 41 9.35 -0.88 -8.56
N ILE A 42 9.11 -1.66 -7.51
CA ILE A 42 8.12 -2.74 -7.49
C ILE A 42 6.93 -2.26 -6.66
N LEU A 43 5.77 -2.11 -7.29
CA LEU A 43 4.51 -1.79 -6.63
C LEU A 43 3.71 -3.07 -6.40
N ILE A 44 3.25 -3.31 -5.16
CA ILE A 44 2.52 -4.52 -4.80
C ILE A 44 1.22 -4.13 -4.11
N HIS A 45 0.08 -4.53 -4.69
CA HIS A 45 -1.19 -4.64 -3.99
C HIS A 45 -1.43 -6.10 -3.59
N HIS A 46 -2.53 -6.40 -2.90
CA HIS A 46 -2.82 -7.76 -2.49
C HIS A 46 -4.31 -8.09 -2.54
N THR A 47 -4.64 -9.37 -2.68
CA THR A 47 -6.01 -9.86 -2.51
C THR A 47 -6.47 -9.67 -1.07
N ASP A 48 -7.79 -9.61 -0.85
CA ASP A 48 -8.40 -9.33 0.47
C ASP A 48 -7.93 -7.99 1.08
N CYS A 49 -7.76 -6.97 0.24
CA CYS A 49 -7.38 -5.64 0.70
C CYS A 49 -8.56 -4.93 1.36
N GLY A 50 -8.37 -4.44 2.59
CA GLY A 50 -9.40 -3.67 3.31
C GLY A 50 -9.90 -2.44 2.53
N MET A 51 -9.07 -1.87 1.64
CA MET A 51 -9.44 -0.71 0.81
C MET A 51 -10.54 -1.00 -0.22
N LEU A 52 -10.85 -2.28 -0.48
CA LEU A 52 -11.98 -2.73 -1.31
C LEU A 52 -13.32 -2.75 -0.54
N THR A 53 -13.28 -2.66 0.79
CA THR A 53 -14.45 -2.96 1.64
C THR A 53 -15.28 -1.73 2.00
N PHE A 54 -14.84 -0.54 1.60
CA PHE A 54 -15.50 0.72 1.90
C PHE A 54 -15.33 1.73 0.77
N THR A 55 -16.07 2.83 0.86
CA THR A 55 -15.91 3.99 -0.04
C THR A 55 -15.36 5.16 0.75
N ASP A 56 -14.63 6.05 0.06
CA ASP A 56 -14.11 7.28 0.67
C ASP A 56 -15.21 8.07 1.39
N ASP A 57 -16.38 8.23 0.78
CA ASP A 57 -17.48 8.96 1.41
C ASP A 57 -18.01 8.24 2.66
N GLY A 58 -18.17 6.92 2.61
CA GLY A 58 -18.60 6.14 3.77
C GLY A 58 -17.63 6.23 4.94
N PHE A 59 -16.33 6.11 4.67
CA PHE A 59 -15.28 6.22 5.67
C PHE A 59 -15.18 7.63 6.26
N LYS A 60 -15.27 8.67 5.43
CA LYS A 60 -15.26 10.04 5.93
C LYS A 60 -16.51 10.38 6.75
N GLN A 61 -17.66 9.78 6.39
CA GLN A 61 -18.90 9.95 7.12
C GLN A 61 -18.83 9.29 8.49
N SER A 62 -18.26 8.09 8.62
CA SER A 62 -18.09 7.44 9.93
C SER A 62 -17.19 8.25 10.85
N ILE A 63 -16.08 8.81 10.34
CA ILE A 63 -15.22 9.70 11.15
C ILE A 63 -15.95 10.97 11.57
N LEU A 64 -16.77 11.55 10.69
CA LEU A 64 -17.59 12.72 11.02
C LEU A 64 -18.58 12.40 12.15
N GLU A 65 -19.20 11.23 12.12
CA GLU A 65 -20.14 10.80 13.16
C GLU A 65 -19.45 10.57 14.51
N ASP A 66 -18.25 9.99 14.49
CA ASP A 66 -17.51 9.66 15.72
C ASP A 66 -16.81 10.86 16.35
N VAL A 67 -16.25 11.76 15.53
CA VAL A 67 -15.34 12.84 15.96
C VAL A 67 -15.95 14.24 15.75
N GLY A 68 -17.03 14.35 14.97
CA GLY A 68 -17.68 15.63 14.66
C GLY A 68 -16.99 16.44 13.55
N VAL A 69 -15.91 15.93 12.95
CA VAL A 69 -15.16 16.62 11.88
C VAL A 69 -14.82 15.66 10.75
N LYS A 70 -15.11 16.07 9.50
CA LYS A 70 -14.74 15.31 8.30
C LYS A 70 -13.23 15.48 8.02
N PRO A 71 -12.48 14.39 7.77
CA PRO A 71 -11.06 14.52 7.43
C PRO A 71 -10.88 15.19 6.07
N ALA A 72 -9.87 16.06 5.97
CA ALA A 72 -9.56 16.81 4.75
C ALA A 72 -8.86 15.96 3.69
N TRP A 73 -8.23 14.85 4.09
CA TRP A 73 -7.53 13.91 3.21
C TRP A 73 -8.50 12.85 2.65
N ALA A 74 -8.15 12.26 1.51
CA ALA A 74 -8.85 11.12 0.91
C ALA A 74 -8.35 9.82 1.54
N ALA A 75 -9.25 8.85 1.73
CA ALA A 75 -8.85 7.51 2.15
C ALA A 75 -8.23 6.73 0.99
N GLU A 76 -8.50 7.13 -0.27
CA GLU A 76 -8.03 6.49 -1.49
C GLU A 76 -8.48 5.03 -1.58
N ALA A 77 -9.74 4.77 -1.22
CA ALA A 77 -10.39 3.49 -1.47
C ALA A 77 -10.57 3.24 -2.97
N PHE A 78 -10.51 1.97 -3.37
CA PHE A 78 -10.64 1.54 -4.76
C PHE A 78 -11.54 0.31 -4.86
N THR A 79 -12.05 0.01 -6.05
CA THR A 79 -13.01 -1.08 -6.26
C THR A 79 -12.43 -2.26 -7.02
N ASP A 80 -11.27 -2.10 -7.64
CA ASP A 80 -10.61 -3.13 -8.45
C ASP A 80 -9.09 -3.05 -8.28
N LEU A 81 -8.47 -4.19 -7.95
CA LEU A 81 -7.04 -4.28 -7.64
C LEU A 81 -6.17 -3.97 -8.86
N ASP A 82 -6.45 -4.63 -9.97
CA ASP A 82 -5.68 -4.51 -11.20
C ASP A 82 -5.73 -3.08 -11.75
N THR A 83 -6.91 -2.47 -11.73
CA THR A 83 -7.10 -1.07 -12.13
C THR A 83 -6.33 -0.13 -11.21
N ASP A 84 -6.38 -0.32 -9.89
CA ASP A 84 -5.65 0.55 -8.97
C ASP A 84 -4.12 0.37 -9.04
N VAL A 85 -3.63 -0.86 -9.30
CA VAL A 85 -2.21 -1.10 -9.60
C VAL A 85 -1.79 -0.31 -10.84
N ARG A 86 -2.55 -0.37 -11.94
CA ARG A 86 -2.25 0.39 -13.16
C ARG A 86 -2.28 1.89 -12.93
N GLN A 87 -3.29 2.37 -12.20
CA GLN A 87 -3.41 3.78 -11.81
C GLN A 87 -2.19 4.22 -10.99
N SER A 88 -1.76 3.42 -10.02
CA SER A 88 -0.64 3.71 -9.16
C SER A 88 0.70 3.70 -9.93
N ILE A 89 0.90 2.76 -10.86
CA ILE A 89 2.02 2.79 -11.81
C ILE A 89 2.00 4.10 -12.61
N ALA A 90 0.84 4.52 -13.12
CA ALA A 90 0.71 5.75 -13.90
C ALA A 90 1.03 7.00 -13.04
N ARG A 91 0.60 7.04 -11.77
CA ARG A 91 0.96 8.09 -10.80
C ARG A 91 2.48 8.15 -10.58
N ILE A 92 3.13 7.00 -10.43
CA ILE A 92 4.60 6.91 -10.29
C ILE A 92 5.30 7.46 -11.55
N ARG A 93 4.90 6.98 -12.73
CA ARG A 93 5.52 7.38 -14.01
C ARG A 93 5.29 8.85 -14.34
N SER A 94 4.16 9.43 -13.96
CA SER A 94 3.84 10.85 -14.21
C SER A 94 4.46 11.81 -13.19
N SER A 95 4.84 11.34 -11.99
CA SER A 95 5.39 12.20 -10.94
C SER A 95 6.70 12.85 -11.35
N PRO A 96 6.83 14.19 -11.36
CA PRO A 96 8.09 14.86 -11.68
C PRO A 96 9.16 14.65 -10.59
N PHE A 97 8.76 14.20 -9.40
CA PHE A 97 9.63 14.01 -8.24
C PHE A 97 10.25 12.62 -8.17
N ILE A 98 9.85 11.70 -9.05
CA ILE A 98 10.45 10.38 -9.19
C ILE A 98 11.43 10.46 -10.36
N PRO A 99 12.75 10.53 -10.12
CA PRO A 99 13.73 10.75 -11.18
C PRO A 99 13.98 9.48 -12.02
N LYS A 100 13.86 8.29 -11.41
CA LYS A 100 14.12 6.99 -12.04
C LYS A 100 12.82 6.24 -12.25
N LYS A 101 12.46 5.99 -13.52
CA LYS A 101 11.17 5.43 -13.94
C LYS A 101 11.29 4.30 -14.97
N ASP A 102 12.52 3.96 -15.33
CA ASP A 102 12.78 3.01 -16.42
C ASP A 102 12.40 1.57 -16.03
N SER A 103 12.41 1.26 -14.73
CA SER A 103 11.96 -0.02 -14.17
C SER A 103 10.86 0.21 -13.13
N VAL A 104 9.61 0.29 -13.59
CA VAL A 104 8.41 0.34 -12.74
C VAL A 104 7.49 -0.82 -13.14
N ARG A 105 7.27 -1.75 -12.20
CA ARG A 105 6.43 -2.94 -12.37
C ARG A 105 5.41 -3.04 -11.24
N GLY A 106 4.20 -3.51 -11.55
CA GLY A 106 3.12 -3.65 -10.57
C GLY A 106 2.67 -5.10 -10.43
N PHE A 107 2.30 -5.50 -9.22
CA PHE A 107 1.90 -6.86 -8.90
C PHE A 107 0.71 -6.88 -7.95
N VAL A 108 -0.04 -7.98 -8.00
CA VAL A 108 -0.99 -8.39 -6.97
C VAL A 108 -0.43 -9.62 -6.26
N PHE A 109 -0.24 -9.50 -4.95
CA PHE A 109 0.08 -10.58 -4.05
C PHE A 109 -1.21 -11.31 -3.63
N ASP A 110 -1.30 -12.60 -3.90
CA ASP A 110 -2.40 -13.42 -3.42
C ASP A 110 -2.12 -13.90 -2.00
N VAL A 111 -2.85 -13.36 -1.02
CA VAL A 111 -2.66 -13.67 0.41
C VAL A 111 -2.98 -15.13 0.74
N ALA A 112 -3.80 -15.81 -0.07
CA ALA A 112 -4.16 -17.20 0.17
C ALA A 112 -3.10 -18.18 -0.34
N THR A 113 -2.40 -17.83 -1.42
CA THR A 113 -1.43 -18.73 -2.09
C THR A 113 0.02 -18.31 -1.95
N GLY A 114 0.28 -17.07 -1.54
CA GLY A 114 1.63 -16.49 -1.45
C GLY A 114 2.25 -16.12 -2.80
N LYS A 115 1.48 -16.14 -3.89
CA LYS A 115 1.99 -15.87 -5.25
C LYS A 115 1.89 -14.39 -5.61
N LEU A 116 2.84 -13.92 -6.42
CA LEU A 116 2.78 -12.61 -7.06
C LEU A 116 2.36 -12.77 -8.52
N THR A 117 1.34 -12.02 -8.93
CA THR A 117 0.90 -11.91 -10.32
C THR A 117 1.19 -10.52 -10.82
N GLU A 118 1.92 -10.40 -11.92
CA GLU A 118 2.23 -9.09 -12.52
C GLU A 118 1.00 -8.51 -13.22
N VAL A 119 0.79 -7.21 -13.04
CA VAL A 119 -0.28 -6.43 -13.67
C VAL A 119 0.35 -5.52 -14.73
N GLY A 120 0.02 -5.77 -15.99
CA GLY A 120 0.47 -5.00 -17.17
C GLY A 120 -0.33 -3.73 -17.39
#